data_AF-A0A8T1CZ76-F1
#
_entry.id   AF-A0A8T1CZ76-F1
#
_cell.length_a   1.000
_cell.length_b   1.000
_cell.length_c   1.000
_cell.angle_alpha   90.00
_cell.angle_beta   90.00
_cell.angle_gamma   90.00
#
_symmetry.space_group_name_H-M   'P 1'
#
loop_
_entity.id
_entity.type
_entity.pdbx_description
1 polymer ?
#
loop_
_entity_poly.entity_id
_entity_poly.type
_entity_poly.pdbx_seq_one_letter_code
_entity_poly.pdbx_strand_id
1 'polypeptide(L)'
;MGRGKALTDQEHWWIIGLHDGGVSLHEISRKTGRSRTSVRKAIKTERGPQSDSGGDKPSAGRRPALTEREVRLLVRTAATGEHFAAALKTKIGIKASVRTVQRILQCTDHLVYTKMDPTLPLTVAHKAARMS
;
A
#
# COMPACT_ATOMS: atom_id res chain seq x y z
N MET A 1 15.40 -17.85 7.17
CA MET A 1 15.15 -17.17 8.46
C MET A 1 14.82 -15.71 8.18
N GLY A 2 13.72 -15.20 8.73
CA GLY A 2 13.33 -13.80 8.57
C GLY A 2 14.34 -12.85 9.22
N ARG A 3 14.40 -11.59 8.75
CA ARG A 3 15.20 -10.56 9.43
C ARG A 3 14.65 -10.37 10.84
N GLY A 4 15.54 -10.25 11.83
CA GLY A 4 15.15 -9.93 13.21
C GLY A 4 14.52 -8.54 13.32
N LYS A 5 13.94 -8.23 14.49
CA LYS A 5 13.33 -6.92 14.78
C LYS A 5 14.33 -5.80 14.48
N ALA A 6 13.85 -4.68 13.94
CA ALA A 6 14.67 -3.48 13.75
C ALA A 6 15.32 -3.04 15.07
N LEU A 7 16.44 -2.32 14.97
CA LEU A 7 17.03 -1.63 16.12
C LEU A 7 16.07 -0.54 16.57
N THR A 8 15.87 -0.41 17.88
CA THR A 8 15.22 0.78 18.42
C THR A 8 16.19 1.95 18.37
N ASP A 9 15.66 3.18 18.39
CA ASP A 9 16.49 4.39 18.37
C ASP A 9 17.49 4.41 19.54
N GLN A 10 17.06 3.94 20.71
CA GLN A 10 17.93 3.83 21.89
C GLN A 10 19.06 2.83 21.68
N GLU A 11 18.77 1.63 21.15
CA GLU A 11 19.80 0.63 20.85
C GLU A 11 20.76 1.14 19.78
N HIS A 12 20.24 1.85 18.78
CA HIS A 12 21.02 2.44 17.70
C HIS A 12 22.05 3.42 18.26
N TRP A 13 21.63 4.42 19.04
CA TRP A 13 22.56 5.39 19.63
C TRP A 13 23.50 4.77 20.66
N TRP A 14 23.06 3.76 21.40
CA TRP A 14 23.93 3.03 22.32
C TRP A 14 25.06 2.29 21.58
N ILE A 15 24.74 1.66 20.44
CA ILE A 15 25.73 1.02 19.56
C ILE A 15 26.75 2.03 19.04
N ILE A 16 26.29 3.21 18.61
CA ILE A 16 27.19 4.27 18.12
C ILE A 16 28.10 4.79 19.23
N GLY A 17 27.57 5.05 20.42
CA GLY A 17 28.38 5.49 21.55
C GLY A 17 29.45 4.47 21.96
N LEU A 18 29.12 3.17 21.97
CA LEU A 18 30.10 2.12 22.24
C LEU A 18 31.19 2.04 21.16
N HIS A 19 30.81 2.22 19.89
CA HIS A 19 31.75 2.24 18.78
C HIS A 19 32.71 3.44 18.87
N ASP A 20 32.19 4.63 19.15
CA ASP A 20 33.00 5.84 19.33
C ASP A 20 33.93 5.72 20.55
N GLY A 21 33.54 4.95 21.57
CA GLY A 21 34.40 4.54 22.69
C GLY A 21 35.43 3.43 22.36
N GLY A 22 35.57 3.03 21.10
CA GLY A 22 36.56 2.05 20.63
C GLY A 22 36.22 0.58 20.92
N VAL A 23 35.00 0.28 21.35
CA VAL A 23 34.59 -1.11 21.65
C VAL A 23 34.45 -1.91 20.35
N SER A 24 35.00 -3.13 20.33
CA SER A 24 34.94 -3.98 19.13
C SER A 24 33.51 -4.39 18.77
N LEU A 25 33.25 -4.56 17.47
CA LEU A 25 31.94 -5.02 16.95
C LEU A 25 31.44 -6.31 17.61
N HIS A 26 32.36 -7.22 17.95
CA HIS A 26 32.05 -8.48 18.63
C HIS A 26 31.52 -8.24 20.04
N GLU A 27 32.15 -7.33 20.76
CA GLU A 27 31.77 -7.02 22.12
C GLU A 27 30.49 -6.18 22.18
N ILE A 28 30.30 -5.25 21.24
CA ILE A 28 29.02 -4.53 21.07
C ILE A 28 27.90 -5.53 20.80
N SER A 29 28.11 -6.51 19.91
CA SER A 29 27.12 -7.55 19.61
C SER A 29 26.77 -8.40 20.85
N ARG A 30 27.76 -8.75 21.69
CA ARG A 30 27.52 -9.46 22.95
C ARG A 30 26.76 -8.59 23.97
N LYS A 31 27.13 -7.33 24.13
CA LYS A 31 26.53 -6.39 25.09
C LYS A 31 25.08 -6.01 24.73
N THR A 32 24.81 -5.85 23.44
CA THR A 32 23.48 -5.45 22.94
C THR A 32 22.57 -6.62 22.58
N GLY A 33 23.10 -7.84 22.51
CA GLY A 33 22.37 -9.03 22.03
C GLY A 33 21.98 -8.96 20.55
N ARG A 34 22.47 -7.97 19.80
CA ARG A 34 22.16 -7.77 18.38
C ARG A 34 23.20 -8.44 17.49
N SER A 35 22.79 -8.86 16.30
CA SER A 35 23.70 -9.52 15.36
C SER A 35 24.82 -8.56 14.92
N ARG A 36 26.02 -9.13 14.68
CA ARG A 36 27.17 -8.36 14.18
C ARG A 36 26.88 -7.62 12.88
N THR A 37 26.04 -8.17 12.02
CA THR A 37 25.62 -7.54 10.76
C THR A 37 24.75 -6.31 11.01
N SER A 38 23.86 -6.34 12.01
CA SER A 38 23.03 -5.19 12.41
C SER A 38 23.89 -4.08 13.01
N VAL A 39 24.82 -4.42 13.91
CA VAL A 39 25.77 -3.47 14.51
C VAL A 39 26.63 -2.80 13.44
N ARG A 40 27.21 -3.60 12.52
CA ARG A 40 28.00 -3.08 11.40
C ARG A 40 27.17 -2.15 10.50
N LYS A 41 25.90 -2.47 10.24
CA LYS A 41 25.02 -1.63 9.42
C LYS A 41 24.77 -0.29 10.10
N ALA A 42 24.42 -0.28 11.40
CA ALA A 42 24.20 0.94 12.16
C ALA A 42 25.43 1.87 12.12
N ILE A 43 26.61 1.33 12.40
CA ILE A 43 27.86 2.11 12.35
C ILE A 43 28.14 2.62 10.94
N LYS A 44 27.94 1.79 9.90
CA LYS A 44 28.15 2.21 8.51
C LYS A 44 27.19 3.33 8.10
N THR A 45 25.94 3.29 8.57
CA THR A 45 24.95 4.35 8.31
C THR A 45 25.38 5.68 8.93
N GLU A 46 25.94 5.67 10.15
CA GLU A 46 26.24 6.90 10.90
C GLU A 46 27.67 7.43 10.76
N ARG A 47 28.64 6.55 10.47
CA ARG A 47 30.09 6.87 10.43
C ARG A 47 30.77 6.41 9.14
N GLY A 48 30.05 5.70 8.26
CA GLY A 48 30.57 5.29 6.97
C GLY A 48 30.68 6.47 5.99
N PRO A 49 31.37 6.28 4.85
CA PRO A 49 31.36 7.27 3.78
C PRO A 49 29.92 7.60 3.40
N GLN A 50 29.58 8.90 3.39
CA GLN A 50 28.32 9.41 2.86
C GLN A 50 28.28 9.07 1.37
N SER A 51 27.76 7.88 1.03
CA SER A 51 27.43 7.55 -0.35
C SER A 51 26.07 8.15 -0.65
N ASP A 52 25.97 8.99 -1.68
CA ASP A 52 24.71 9.58 -2.20
C ASP A 52 23.64 8.53 -2.56
N SER A 53 24.02 7.24 -2.54
CA SER A 53 23.19 6.07 -2.80
C SER A 53 22.64 5.37 -1.54
N GLY A 54 22.97 5.86 -0.34
CA GLY A 54 22.72 5.19 0.95
C GLY A 54 21.48 5.62 1.73
N GLY A 55 20.66 6.52 1.18
CA GLY A 55 19.36 6.83 1.77
C GLY A 55 18.44 5.63 1.65
N ASP A 56 17.84 5.19 2.76
CA ASP A 56 16.74 4.21 2.80
C ASP A 56 15.61 4.69 1.89
N LYS A 57 15.71 4.41 0.58
CA LYS A 57 14.56 4.56 -0.31
C LYS A 57 13.52 3.61 0.27
N PRO A 58 12.33 4.11 0.66
CA PRO A 58 11.26 3.25 1.09
C PRO A 58 11.13 2.15 0.06
N SER A 59 11.20 0.88 0.51
CA SER A 59 11.08 -0.24 -0.40
C SER A 59 9.86 0.02 -1.25
N ALA A 60 10.06 0.16 -2.57
CA ALA A 60 8.96 0.43 -3.48
C ALA A 60 7.89 -0.62 -3.18
N GLY A 61 6.73 -0.15 -2.73
CA GLY A 61 5.66 -1.03 -2.28
C GLY A 61 5.24 -1.97 -3.39
N ARG A 62 4.36 -2.91 -3.07
CA ARG A 62 3.79 -3.79 -4.11
C ARG A 62 3.20 -2.92 -5.23
N ARG A 63 3.59 -3.22 -6.47
CA ARG A 63 3.04 -2.52 -7.65
C ARG A 63 1.51 -2.58 -7.61
N PRO A 64 0.82 -1.47 -7.89
CA PRO A 64 -0.63 -1.46 -7.94
C PRO A 64 -1.13 -2.44 -9.01
N ALA A 65 -2.30 -3.04 -8.77
CA ALA A 65 -2.91 -4.01 -9.69
C ALA A 65 -3.39 -3.36 -11.01
N LEU A 66 -3.51 -2.03 -11.02
CA LEU A 66 -4.00 -1.24 -12.14
C LEU A 66 -2.93 -0.24 -12.55
N THR A 67 -2.77 -0.09 -13.85
CA THR A 67 -1.94 0.95 -14.44
C THR A 67 -2.63 2.30 -14.33
N GLU A 68 -1.86 3.37 -14.39
CA GLU A 68 -2.39 4.73 -14.31
C GLU A 68 -3.40 5.04 -15.44
N ARG A 69 -3.18 4.45 -16.62
CA ARG A 69 -4.09 4.56 -17.78
C ARG A 69 -5.45 3.93 -17.49
N GLU A 70 -5.47 2.74 -16.92
CA GLU A 70 -6.69 2.04 -16.54
C GLU A 70 -7.45 2.79 -15.44
N VAL A 71 -6.73 3.35 -14.46
CA VAL A 71 -7.33 4.20 -13.42
C VAL A 71 -8.02 5.41 -14.05
N ARG A 72 -7.34 6.14 -14.93
CA ARG A 72 -7.95 7.30 -15.61
C ARG A 72 -9.17 6.92 -16.44
N LEU A 73 -9.10 5.82 -17.18
CA LEU A 73 -10.23 5.33 -17.98
C LEU A 73 -11.41 4.98 -17.07
N LEU A 74 -11.16 4.25 -15.99
CA LEU A 74 -12.17 3.90 -15.00
C LEU A 74 -12.87 5.12 -14.43
N VAL A 75 -12.11 6.10 -13.94
CA VAL A 75 -12.66 7.33 -13.34
C VAL A 75 -13.49 8.12 -14.34
N ARG A 76 -13.01 8.25 -15.59
CA ARG A 76 -13.76 8.94 -16.66
C ARG A 76 -15.08 8.25 -16.99
N THR A 77 -15.07 6.92 -17.11
CA THR A 77 -16.30 6.15 -17.38
C THR A 77 -17.27 6.13 -16.19
N ALA A 78 -16.75 6.19 -14.97
CA ALA A 78 -17.55 6.26 -13.76
C ALA A 78 -18.22 7.63 -13.59
N ALA A 79 -17.56 8.70 -14.03
CA ALA A 79 -18.12 10.06 -14.00
C ALA A 79 -19.41 10.21 -14.82
N THR A 80 -19.64 9.34 -15.81
CA THR A 80 -20.92 9.29 -16.56
C THR A 80 -22.09 8.80 -15.69
N GLY A 81 -21.83 8.03 -14.62
CA GLY A 81 -22.86 7.59 -13.67
C GLY A 81 -23.75 6.42 -14.11
N GLU A 82 -23.57 5.86 -15.30
CA GLU A 82 -24.47 4.86 -15.90
C GLU A 82 -24.26 3.42 -15.42
N HIS A 83 -23.13 3.14 -14.76
CA HIS A 83 -22.68 1.77 -14.54
C HIS A 83 -22.23 1.51 -13.10
N PHE A 84 -22.64 0.36 -12.56
CA PHE A 84 -22.09 -0.17 -11.33
C PHE A 84 -20.62 -0.57 -11.49
N ALA A 85 -19.87 -0.60 -10.39
CA ALA A 85 -18.45 -1.01 -10.38
C ALA A 85 -18.21 -2.40 -11.02
N ALA A 86 -19.15 -3.34 -10.88
CA ALA A 86 -19.06 -4.66 -11.50
C ALA A 86 -19.20 -4.58 -13.04
N ALA A 87 -20.12 -3.74 -13.54
CA ALA A 87 -20.31 -3.51 -14.97
C ALA A 87 -19.14 -2.69 -15.57
N LEU A 88 -18.58 -1.74 -14.82
CA LEU A 88 -17.39 -1.00 -15.24
C LEU A 88 -16.18 -1.93 -15.42
N LYS A 89 -16.01 -2.89 -14.51
CA LYS A 89 -14.94 -3.89 -14.63
C LYS A 89 -15.07 -4.69 -15.93
N THR A 90 -16.25 -5.18 -16.28
CA THR A 90 -16.47 -5.98 -17.49
C THR A 90 -16.35 -5.13 -18.75
N LYS A 91 -16.90 -3.92 -18.76
CA LYS A 91 -16.85 -2.98 -19.89
C LYS A 91 -15.42 -2.58 -20.25
N ILE A 92 -14.57 -2.34 -19.25
CA ILE A 92 -13.18 -1.92 -19.45
C ILE A 92 -12.22 -3.11 -19.60
N GLY A 93 -12.64 -4.31 -19.21
CA GLY A 93 -11.79 -5.52 -19.26
C GLY A 93 -10.71 -5.57 -18.17
N ILE A 94 -10.96 -4.94 -17.02
CA ILE A 94 -9.98 -4.83 -15.94
C ILE A 94 -9.78 -6.19 -15.24
N LYS A 95 -8.54 -6.70 -15.22
CA LYS A 95 -8.13 -7.90 -14.46
C LYS A 95 -7.92 -7.62 -12.97
N ALA A 96 -8.82 -6.86 -12.35
CA ALA A 96 -8.82 -6.56 -10.91
C ALA A 96 -10.11 -7.05 -10.24
N SER A 97 -10.12 -7.07 -8.91
CA SER A 97 -11.34 -7.37 -8.16
C SER A 97 -12.34 -6.20 -8.23
N VAL A 98 -13.63 -6.47 -8.10
CA VAL A 98 -14.66 -5.41 -7.98
C VAL A 98 -14.35 -4.50 -6.78
N ARG A 99 -13.84 -5.07 -5.69
CA ARG A 99 -13.43 -4.32 -4.49
C ARG A 99 -12.30 -3.33 -4.79
N THR A 100 -11.36 -3.68 -5.67
CA THR A 100 -10.27 -2.78 -6.11
C THR A 100 -10.83 -1.59 -6.88
N VAL A 101 -11.77 -1.84 -7.80
CA VAL A 101 -12.47 -0.79 -8.56
C VAL A 101 -13.19 0.17 -7.61
N GLN A 102 -13.96 -0.37 -6.66
CA GLN A 102 -14.66 0.45 -5.66
C GLN A 102 -13.70 1.29 -4.81
N ARG A 103 -12.58 0.72 -4.34
CA ARG A 103 -11.58 1.49 -3.57
C ARG A 103 -11.02 2.66 -4.37
N ILE A 104 -10.74 2.46 -5.65
CA ILE A 104 -10.22 3.53 -6.50
C ILE A 104 -11.25 4.64 -6.65
N LEU A 105 -12.51 4.30 -6.92
CA LEU A 105 -13.59 5.28 -7.02
C LEU A 105 -13.91 5.99 -5.69
N GLN A 106 -13.66 5.33 -4.56
CA GLN A 106 -13.79 5.94 -3.23
C GLN A 106 -12.63 6.89 -2.90
N CYS A 107 -11.45 6.65 -3.48
CA CYS A 107 -10.27 7.50 -3.28
C CYS A 107 -10.23 8.72 -4.21
N THR A 108 -11.20 8.89 -5.12
CA THR A 108 -11.27 10.05 -6.01
C THR A 108 -12.13 11.16 -5.42
N ASP A 109 -11.54 12.33 -5.20
CA ASP A 109 -12.17 13.46 -4.49
C ASP A 109 -13.42 14.02 -5.17
N HIS A 110 -13.51 13.90 -6.49
CA HIS A 110 -14.57 14.50 -7.30
C HIS A 110 -15.70 13.53 -7.64
N LEU A 111 -15.69 12.29 -7.13
CA LEU A 111 -16.78 11.34 -7.30
C LEU A 111 -17.48 11.12 -5.97
N VAL A 112 -18.80 11.32 -5.97
CA VAL A 112 -19.66 11.01 -4.81
C VAL A 112 -20.37 9.69 -5.07
N TYR A 113 -20.32 8.78 -4.10
CA TYR A 113 -21.12 7.56 -4.19
C TYR A 113 -22.60 7.91 -4.09
N THR A 114 -23.33 7.66 -5.17
CA THR A 114 -24.78 7.73 -5.21
C THR A 114 -25.33 6.34 -5.45
N LYS A 115 -26.26 5.91 -4.61
CA LYS A 115 -26.98 4.66 -4.83
C LYS A 115 -27.85 4.85 -6.06
N MET A 116 -27.63 4.02 -7.09
CA MET A 116 -28.54 3.99 -8.25
C MET A 116 -29.93 3.61 -7.76
N ASP A 117 -30.93 4.39 -8.14
CA ASP A 117 -32.34 4.09 -7.86
C ASP A 117 -32.89 3.27 -9.04
N PRO A 118 -33.16 1.97 -8.88
CA PRO A 118 -33.69 1.13 -9.95
C PRO A 118 -35.20 1.39 -10.09
N THR A 119 -35.58 2.58 -10.53
CA THR A 119 -36.99 2.97 -10.64
C THR A 119 -37.52 2.79 -12.05
N LEU A 120 -38.06 1.58 -12.31
CA LEU A 120 -39.33 1.46 -13.00
C LEU A 120 -40.35 0.95 -11.96
N PRO A 121 -41.42 1.70 -11.63
CA PRO A 121 -42.44 1.19 -10.73
C PRO A 121 -43.02 -0.11 -11.31
N LEU A 122 -43.24 -1.11 -10.45
CA LEU A 122 -43.93 -2.33 -10.83
C LEU A 122 -45.32 -1.95 -11.37
N THR A 123 -45.51 -2.09 -12.68
CA THR A 123 -46.80 -1.89 -13.33
C THR A 123 -47.81 -2.92 -12.81
N VAL A 124 -49.10 -2.62 -12.97
CA VAL A 124 -50.18 -3.53 -12.58
C VAL A 124 -50.02 -4.90 -13.25
N ALA A 125 -49.55 -4.92 -14.50
CA ALA A 125 -49.22 -6.14 -15.24
C ALA A 125 -48.14 -6.98 -14.55
N HIS A 126 -47.05 -6.36 -14.07
CA HIS A 126 -46.00 -7.06 -13.32
C HIS A 126 -46.50 -7.63 -11.99
N LYS A 127 -47.46 -6.94 -11.34
CA LYS A 127 -48.08 -7.42 -10.09
C LYS A 127 -48.99 -8.62 -10.34
N ALA A 128 -49.82 -8.56 -11.38
CA ALA A 128 -50.72 -9.66 -11.74
C ALA A 128 -49.95 -10.94 -12.10
N ALA A 129 -48.89 -10.84 -12.90
CA ALA A 129 -48.05 -11.97 -13.29
C ALA A 129 -47.27 -12.63 -12.14
N ARG A 130 -47.20 -12.00 -10.96
CA ARG A 130 -46.57 -12.58 -9.75
C ARG A 130 -47.57 -13.33 -8.85
N MET A 131 -48.86 -13.07 -9.02
CA MET A 131 -49.93 -13.65 -8.19
C MET A 131 -50.56 -14.90 -8.81
N SER A 132 -50.15 -15.25 -10.04
CA SER A 132 -50.47 -16.49 -10.75
C SER A 132 -49.35 -17.52 -10.58
#